data_AF-A0A3D2L9Y1-F1
#
_entry.id   AF-A0A3D2L9Y1-F1
#
_cell.length_a   1.000
_cell.length_b   1.000
_cell.length_c   1.000
_cell.angle_alpha   90.00
_cell.angle_beta   90.00
_cell.angle_gamma   90.00
#
_symmetry.space_group_name_H-M   'P 1'
#
loop_
_entity.id
_entity.type
_entity.pdbx_description
1 polymer ?
#
loop_
_entity_poly.entity_id
_entity_poly.type
_entity_poly.pdbx_seq_one_letter_code
_entity_poly.pdbx_strand_id
1 'polypeptide(L)'
;FTISIGLVYITIAAFVGSVGGILMKRMAPIKALRLQAWVGLFSFAPLLITSSMIETGQLEALSRGGWQLAVAWLFAVVGVSIFGHGGFYTLIKKYDISLLSPLTLMTPVWGVVFGIVLLNEPITARLILGSVISLSGVFVIAVRQNKTLPDAAIVKKMGSGGS
;
A
#
# COMPACT_ATOMS: atom_id res chain seq x y z
N PHE A 1 -16.40 -21.17 13.27
CA PHE A 1 -15.70 -20.05 12.62
C PHE A 1 -14.67 -20.68 11.69
N THR A 2 -14.89 -20.65 10.38
CA THR A 2 -14.00 -21.32 9.41
C THR A 2 -13.01 -20.29 8.87
N ILE A 3 -11.72 -20.50 9.08
CA ILE A 3 -10.69 -19.63 8.51
C ILE A 3 -10.72 -19.82 7.00
N SER A 4 -11.04 -18.76 6.25
CA SER A 4 -11.05 -18.80 4.79
C SER A 4 -9.63 -18.70 4.25
N ILE A 5 -9.39 -19.31 3.08
CA ILE A 5 -8.09 -19.21 2.39
C ILE A 5 -7.71 -17.75 2.10
N GLY A 6 -8.71 -16.91 1.77
CA GLY A 6 -8.51 -15.48 1.57
C GLY A 6 -8.00 -14.75 2.82
N LEU A 7 -8.50 -15.11 4.00
CA LEU A 7 -8.03 -14.53 5.26
C LEU A 7 -6.57 -14.89 5.55
N VAL A 8 -6.17 -16.12 5.21
CA VAL A 8 -4.77 -16.56 5.30
C VAL A 8 -3.89 -15.72 4.36
N TYR A 9 -4.29 -15.55 3.10
CA TYR A 9 -3.54 -14.73 2.14
C TYR A 9 -3.39 -13.28 2.59
N ILE A 10 -4.46 -12.66 3.09
CA ILE A 10 -4.42 -11.27 3.59
C ILE A 10 -3.46 -11.15 4.79
N THR A 11 -3.48 -12.13 5.69
CA THR A 11 -2.59 -12.14 6.87
C THR A 11 -1.13 -12.25 6.46
N ILE A 12 -0.80 -13.15 5.53
CA ILE A 12 0.56 -13.30 4.98
C ILE A 12 0.99 -12.02 4.26
N ALA A 13 0.12 -11.45 3.43
CA ALA A 13 0.40 -10.21 2.70
C ALA A 13 0.68 -9.04 3.65
N ALA A 14 -0.11 -8.89 4.72
CA ALA A 14 0.09 -7.86 5.73
C ALA A 14 1.42 -8.04 6.49
N PHE A 15 1.78 -9.27 6.81
CA PHE A 15 3.06 -9.59 7.45
C PHE A 15 4.25 -9.24 6.53
N VAL A 16 4.23 -9.73 5.29
CA VAL A 16 5.29 -9.45 4.30
C VAL A 16 5.41 -7.94 4.02
N GLY A 17 4.28 -7.25 3.87
CA GLY A 17 4.25 -5.79 3.68
C GLY A 17 4.85 -5.03 4.86
N SER A 18 4.56 -5.48 6.09
CA SER A 18 5.12 -4.87 7.32
C SER A 18 6.64 -5.07 7.41
N VAL A 19 7.13 -6.29 7.14
CA VAL A 19 8.57 -6.58 7.09
C VAL A 19 9.25 -5.75 6.00
N GLY A 20 8.65 -5.67 4.81
CA GLY A 20 9.14 -4.84 3.71
C GLY A 20 9.24 -3.36 4.10
N GLY A 21 8.23 -2.82 4.78
CA GLY A 21 8.22 -1.46 5.32
C GLY A 21 9.38 -1.18 6.28
N ILE A 22 9.64 -2.11 7.20
CA ILE A 22 10.75 -2.02 8.17
C ILE A 22 12.10 -2.08 7.45
N LEU A 23 12.28 -3.01 6.51
CA LEU A 23 13.52 -3.15 5.74
C LEU A 23 13.80 -1.89 4.92
N MET A 24 12.80 -1.33 4.23
CA MET A 24 12.94 -0.08 3.47
C MET A 24 13.44 1.09 4.33
N LYS A 25 13.05 1.16 5.60
CA LYS A 25 13.55 2.16 6.55
C LYS A 25 14.99 1.94 6.99
N ARG A 26 15.45 0.69 7.02
CA ARG A 26 16.83 0.33 7.42
C ARG A 26 17.83 0.46 6.26
N MET A 27 17.35 0.49 5.01
CA MET A 27 18.20 0.67 3.85
C MET A 27 18.81 2.06 3.78
N ALA A 28 20.00 2.16 3.19
CA ALA A 28 20.63 3.44 2.86
C ALA A 28 19.67 4.32 2.01
N PRO A 29 19.76 5.66 2.12
CA PRO A 29 18.86 6.57 1.43
C PRO A 29 19.00 6.48 -0.10
N ILE A 30 18.16 5.65 -0.72
CA ILE A 30 17.99 5.56 -2.17
C ILE A 30 16.86 6.50 -2.62
N LYS A 31 16.95 7.16 -3.78
CA LYS A 31 15.84 7.97 -4.32
C LYS A 31 14.59 7.09 -4.52
N ALA A 32 13.40 7.61 -4.17
CA ALA A 32 12.15 6.84 -4.21
C ALA A 32 11.88 6.15 -5.55
N LEU A 33 12.10 6.85 -6.67
CA LEU A 33 11.93 6.28 -8.01
C LEU A 33 12.90 5.13 -8.30
N ARG A 34 14.14 5.22 -7.79
CA ARG A 34 15.13 4.14 -7.94
C ARG A 34 14.74 2.92 -7.10
N LEU A 35 14.19 3.13 -5.91
CA LEU A 35 13.64 2.04 -5.11
C LEU A 35 12.46 1.36 -5.84
N GLN A 36 11.54 2.14 -6.40
CA GLN A 36 10.42 1.60 -7.18
C GLN A 36 10.89 0.81 -8.41
N ALA A 37 11.93 1.28 -9.11
CA ALA A 37 12.52 0.56 -10.23
C ALA A 37 13.11 -0.80 -9.80
N TRP A 38 13.82 -0.85 -8.66
CA TRP A 38 14.34 -2.11 -8.12
C TRP A 38 13.22 -3.06 -7.70
N VAL A 39 12.18 -2.57 -7.02
CA VAL A 39 11.01 -3.38 -6.66
C VAL A 39 10.36 -3.97 -7.91
N GLY A 40 10.12 -3.16 -8.94
CA GLY A 40 9.57 -3.63 -10.21
C GLY A 40 10.44 -4.68 -10.90
N LEU A 41 11.75 -4.43 -10.98
CA LEU A 41 12.70 -5.36 -11.61
C LEU A 41 12.74 -6.71 -10.90
N PHE A 42 12.86 -6.71 -9.57
CA PHE A 42 12.89 -7.96 -8.79
C PHE A 42 11.53 -8.65 -8.67
N SER A 43 10.43 -7.93 -8.92
CA SER A 43 9.09 -8.53 -8.98
C SER A 43 8.82 -9.27 -10.29
N PHE A 44 9.55 -8.96 -11.38
CA PHE A 44 9.30 -9.53 -12.70
C PHE A 44 9.37 -11.07 -12.71
N ALA A 45 10.50 -11.64 -12.26
CA ALA A 45 10.69 -13.09 -12.26
C ALA A 45 9.67 -13.86 -11.40
N PRO A 46 9.44 -13.51 -10.11
CA PRO A 46 8.47 -14.24 -9.29
C PRO A 46 7.03 -14.09 -9.78
N LEU A 47 6.64 -12.91 -10.30
CA LEU A 47 5.31 -12.73 -10.88
C LEU A 47 5.14 -13.55 -12.16
N LEU A 48 6.15 -13.57 -13.04
CA LEU A 48 6.09 -14.35 -14.27
C LEU A 48 6.01 -15.86 -13.98
N ILE A 49 6.83 -16.36 -13.05
CA ILE A 49 6.81 -17.77 -12.64
C ILE A 49 5.44 -18.11 -12.04
N THR A 50 4.95 -17.32 -11.09
CA THR A 50 3.68 -17.60 -10.40
C THR A 50 2.50 -17.54 -11.37
N SER A 51 2.45 -16.54 -12.25
CA SER A 51 1.43 -16.43 -13.29
C SER A 51 1.50 -17.64 -14.24
N SER A 52 2.68 -18.06 -14.69
CA SER A 52 2.83 -19.24 -15.57
C SER A 52 2.39 -20.57 -14.94
N MET A 53 2.43 -20.68 -13.60
CA MET A 53 2.04 -21.88 -12.87
C MET A 53 0.54 -21.93 -12.53
N ILE A 54 -0.11 -20.77 -12.38
CA ILE A 54 -1.47 -20.68 -11.81
C ILE A 54 -2.49 -20.14 -12.82
N GLU A 55 -2.06 -19.31 -13.77
CA GLU A 55 -2.93 -18.65 -14.74
C GLU A 55 -2.77 -19.25 -16.13
N THR A 56 -3.83 -19.19 -16.93
CA THR A 56 -3.85 -19.67 -18.32
C THR A 56 -4.46 -18.59 -19.23
N GLY A 57 -4.16 -18.65 -20.54
CA GLY A 57 -4.73 -17.72 -21.52
C GLY A 57 -4.09 -16.32 -21.55
N GLN A 58 -2.92 -16.12 -20.93
CA GLN A 58 -2.26 -14.80 -20.84
C GLN A 58 -1.99 -14.18 -22.22
N LEU A 59 -1.46 -14.97 -23.17
CA LEU A 59 -1.16 -14.52 -24.54
C LEU A 59 -2.44 -14.15 -25.31
N GLU A 60 -3.53 -14.88 -25.08
CA GLU A 60 -4.83 -14.60 -25.69
C GLU A 60 -5.48 -13.34 -25.08
N ALA A 61 -5.34 -13.13 -23.78
CA ALA A 61 -5.77 -11.90 -23.12
C ALA A 61 -5.00 -10.67 -23.64
N LEU A 62 -3.70 -10.81 -23.90
CA LEU A 62 -2.87 -9.78 -24.52
C LEU A 62 -3.33 -9.44 -25.93
N SER A 63 -3.65 -10.44 -26.76
CA SER A 63 -4.10 -10.20 -28.14
C SER A 63 -5.52 -9.66 -28.23
N ARG A 64 -6.42 -10.03 -27.31
CA ARG A 64 -7.83 -9.60 -27.30
C ARG A 64 -8.10 -8.35 -26.45
N GLY A 65 -7.20 -7.97 -25.56
CA GLY A 65 -7.44 -6.92 -24.57
C GLY A 65 -7.60 -5.50 -25.15
N GLY A 66 -7.12 -5.27 -26.38
CA GLY A 66 -7.32 -4.01 -27.10
C GLY A 66 -6.82 -2.78 -26.34
N TRP A 67 -7.52 -1.65 -26.52
CA TRP A 67 -7.15 -0.37 -25.90
C TRP A 67 -7.46 -0.34 -24.40
N GLN A 68 -8.45 -1.10 -23.92
CA GLN A 68 -8.79 -1.18 -22.50
C GLN A 68 -7.65 -1.80 -21.68
N LEU A 69 -7.01 -2.85 -22.21
CA LEU A 69 -5.83 -3.44 -21.59
C LEU A 69 -4.68 -2.41 -21.53
N ALA A 70 -4.48 -1.63 -22.60
CA ALA A 70 -3.46 -0.59 -22.63
C ALA A 70 -3.72 0.50 -21.57
N VAL A 71 -4.97 0.94 -21.40
CA VAL A 71 -5.34 1.92 -20.37
C VAL A 71 -5.17 1.34 -18.95
N ALA A 72 -5.60 0.10 -18.71
CA ALA A 72 -5.41 -0.57 -17.43
C ALA A 72 -3.92 -0.73 -17.08
N TRP A 73 -3.11 -1.12 -18.07
CA TRP A 73 -1.66 -1.25 -17.92
C TRP A 73 -1.01 0.12 -17.65
N LEU A 74 -1.37 1.15 -18.41
CA LEU A 74 -0.86 2.51 -18.20
C LEU A 74 -1.23 3.05 -16.81
N PHE A 75 -2.46 2.81 -16.37
CA PHE A 75 -2.91 3.19 -15.03
C PHE A 75 -2.10 2.46 -13.94
N ALA A 76 -1.86 1.15 -14.09
CA ALA A 76 -1.07 0.37 -13.16
C ALA A 76 0.40 0.85 -13.10
N VAL A 77 1.01 1.12 -14.25
CA VAL A 77 2.41 1.56 -14.34
C VAL A 77 2.58 3.01 -13.88
N VAL A 78 1.80 3.94 -14.42
CA VAL A 78 2.00 5.38 -14.17
C VAL A 78 1.28 5.82 -12.91
N GLY A 79 -0.01 5.49 -12.78
CA GLY A 79 -0.86 5.93 -11.68
C GLY A 79 -0.51 5.23 -10.37
N VAL A 80 -0.48 3.89 -10.37
CA VAL A 80 -0.27 3.12 -9.13
C VAL A 80 1.22 3.02 -8.79
N SER A 81 2.04 2.55 -9.74
CA SER A 81 3.45 2.24 -9.48
C SER A 81 4.33 3.50 -9.38
N ILE A 82 4.41 4.31 -10.44
CA ILE A 82 5.30 5.48 -10.43
C ILE A 82 4.77 6.57 -9.50
N PHE A 83 3.51 6.97 -9.66
CA PHE A 83 2.94 8.06 -8.86
C PHE A 83 2.59 7.62 -7.44
N GLY A 84 1.78 6.57 -7.28
CA GLY A 84 1.36 6.06 -5.97
C GLY A 84 2.52 5.62 -5.09
N HIS A 85 3.26 4.58 -5.49
CA HIS A 85 4.38 4.08 -4.69
C HIS A 85 5.57 5.06 -4.65
N GLY A 86 5.93 5.69 -5.76
CA GLY A 86 7.01 6.68 -5.78
C GLY A 86 6.73 7.87 -4.85
N GLY A 87 5.49 8.36 -4.83
CA GLY A 87 5.03 9.37 -3.88
C GLY A 87 5.14 8.86 -2.44
N PHE A 88 4.53 7.70 -2.15
CA PHE A 88 4.55 7.11 -0.81
C PHE A 88 5.97 6.88 -0.27
N TYR A 89 6.89 6.37 -1.10
CA TYR A 89 8.30 6.17 -0.72
C TYR A 89 9.05 7.47 -0.48
N THR A 90 8.69 8.53 -1.19
CA THR A 90 9.22 9.87 -0.92
C THR A 90 8.75 10.36 0.46
N LEU A 91 7.49 10.13 0.80
CA LEU A 91 6.93 10.49 2.10
C LEU A 91 7.55 9.67 3.24
N ILE A 92 7.74 8.36 3.08
CA ILE A 92 8.39 7.47 4.07
C ILE A 92 9.78 7.96 4.47
N LYS A 93 10.52 8.57 3.55
CA LYS A 93 11.86 9.09 3.82
C LYS A 93 11.84 10.47 4.49
N LYS A 94 10.75 11.23 4.33
CA LYS A 94 10.63 12.60 4.83
C LYS A 94 9.92 12.70 6.18
N TYR A 95 8.97 11.81 6.44
CA TYR A 95 8.13 11.84 7.64
C TYR A 95 8.29 10.57 8.47
N ASP A 96 8.02 10.67 9.78
CA ASP A 96 7.93 9.49 10.62
C ASP A 96 6.80 8.55 10.13
N ILE A 97 6.94 7.24 10.35
CA ILE A 97 5.92 6.26 9.92
C ILE A 97 4.59 6.52 10.61
N SER A 98 4.60 6.99 11.87
CA SER A 98 3.36 7.28 12.59
C SER A 98 2.52 8.34 11.88
N LEU A 99 3.16 9.36 11.27
CA LEU A 99 2.47 10.41 10.51
C LEU A 99 1.91 9.91 9.17
N LEU A 100 2.46 8.83 8.63
CA LEU A 100 2.03 8.24 7.35
C LEU A 100 0.98 7.17 7.51
N SER A 101 0.76 6.68 8.73
CA SER A 101 -0.27 5.68 9.01
C SER A 101 -1.64 6.08 8.47
N PRO A 102 -2.16 7.32 8.64
CA PRO A 102 -3.50 7.67 8.13
C PRO A 102 -3.59 7.63 6.60
N LEU A 103 -2.47 7.88 5.90
CA LEU A 103 -2.44 7.83 4.43
C LEU A 103 -2.64 6.39 3.94
N THR A 104 -2.02 5.40 4.58
CA THR A 104 -2.22 3.99 4.24
C THR A 104 -3.63 3.48 4.53
N LEU A 105 -4.32 4.15 5.44
CA LEU A 105 -5.70 3.87 5.83
C LEU A 105 -6.73 4.46 4.86
N MET A 106 -6.32 5.30 3.91
CA MET A 106 -7.19 5.77 2.83
C MET A 106 -7.50 4.65 1.81
N THR A 107 -6.63 3.65 1.67
CA THR A 107 -6.85 2.53 0.75
C THR A 107 -8.17 1.79 1.00
N PRO A 108 -8.50 1.33 2.22
CA PRO A 108 -9.80 0.68 2.47
C PRO A 108 -11.00 1.62 2.28
N VAL A 109 -10.86 2.91 2.59
CA VAL A 109 -11.93 3.90 2.38
C VAL A 109 -12.27 4.01 0.89
N TRP A 110 -11.25 4.27 0.06
CA TRP A 110 -11.43 4.36 -1.39
C TRP A 110 -11.84 3.04 -2.02
N GLY A 111 -11.39 1.90 -1.47
CA GLY A 111 -11.82 0.58 -1.91
C GLY A 111 -13.35 0.40 -1.81
N VAL A 112 -13.95 0.76 -0.67
CA VAL A 112 -15.41 0.72 -0.49
C VAL A 112 -16.12 1.71 -1.42
N VAL A 113 -15.60 2.95 -1.51
CA VAL A 113 -16.19 3.98 -2.39
C VAL A 113 -16.20 3.52 -3.84
N PHE A 114 -15.07 3.00 -4.36
CA PHE A 114 -14.98 2.54 -5.73
C PHE A 114 -15.76 1.24 -5.97
N GLY A 115 -15.84 0.33 -5.00
CA GLY A 115 -16.72 -0.84 -5.07
C GLY A 115 -18.18 -0.46 -5.30
N ILE A 116 -18.68 0.53 -4.56
CA ILE A 116 -20.05 1.02 -4.70
C ILE A 116 -20.22 1.80 -6.01
N VAL A 117 -19.35 2.77 -6.29
CA VAL A 117 -19.53 3.73 -7.40
C VAL A 117 -19.18 3.14 -8.76
N LEU A 118 -18.09 2.36 -8.87
CA LEU A 118 -17.59 1.84 -10.14
C LEU A 118 -18.07 0.42 -10.42
N LEU A 119 -18.14 -0.44 -9.39
CA LEU A 119 -18.57 -1.83 -9.54
C LEU A 119 -20.07 -2.05 -9.24
N ASN A 120 -20.80 -1.02 -8.81
CA ASN A 120 -22.21 -1.11 -8.40
C ASN A 120 -22.45 -2.20 -7.34
N GLU A 121 -21.50 -2.38 -6.40
CA GLU A 121 -21.68 -3.34 -5.32
C GLU A 121 -22.86 -2.94 -4.41
N PRO A 122 -23.75 -3.89 -4.06
CA PRO A 122 -24.92 -3.59 -3.25
C PRO A 122 -24.51 -3.17 -1.84
N ILE A 123 -25.08 -2.05 -1.37
CA ILE A 123 -24.89 -1.59 0.00
C ILE A 123 -25.71 -2.48 0.93
N THR A 124 -25.04 -3.43 1.56
CA THR A 124 -25.64 -4.34 2.54
C THR A 124 -25.40 -3.85 3.97
N ALA A 125 -26.28 -4.23 4.91
CA ALA A 125 -26.07 -3.95 6.33
C ALA A 125 -24.74 -4.53 6.85
N ARG A 126 -24.32 -5.69 6.31
CA ARG A 126 -23.03 -6.32 6.65
C ARG A 126 -21.84 -5.47 6.20
N LEU A 127 -21.90 -4.89 4.99
CA LEU A 127 -20.87 -4.00 4.47
C LEU A 127 -20.79 -2.71 5.29
N ILE A 128 -21.94 -2.11 5.65
CA ILE A 128 -21.97 -0.90 6.49
C ILE A 128 -21.37 -1.20 7.86
N LEU A 129 -21.84 -2.24 8.56
CA LEU A 129 -21.35 -2.58 9.90
C LEU A 129 -19.85 -2.94 9.88
N GLY A 130 -19.42 -3.76 8.90
CA GLY A 130 -18.02 -4.11 8.73
C GLY A 130 -17.14 -2.89 8.44
N SER A 131 -17.63 -1.95 7.62
CA SER A 131 -16.92 -0.70 7.31
C SER A 131 -16.81 0.19 8.55
N VAL A 132 -17.90 0.38 9.31
CA VAL A 132 -17.88 1.18 10.54
C VAL A 132 -16.90 0.61 11.55
N ILE A 133 -16.95 -0.70 11.81
CA ILE A 133 -16.03 -1.35 12.76
C ILE A 133 -14.57 -1.21 12.30
N SER A 134 -14.30 -1.51 11.02
CA SER A 134 -12.94 -1.47 10.47
C SER A 134 -12.38 -0.05 10.45
N LEU A 135 -13.14 0.93 9.96
CA LEU A 135 -12.72 2.33 9.90
C LEU A 135 -12.57 2.94 11.31
N SER A 136 -13.40 2.54 12.27
CA SER A 136 -13.25 2.98 13.67
C SER A 136 -11.95 2.47 14.30
N GLY A 137 -11.64 1.18 14.14
CA GLY A 137 -10.38 0.62 14.65
C GLY A 137 -9.15 1.30 14.03
N VAL A 138 -9.22 1.52 12.72
CA VAL A 138 -8.25 2.28 11.94
C VAL A 138 -8.09 3.72 12.46
N PHE A 139 -9.20 4.42 12.70
CA PHE A 139 -9.19 5.80 13.22
C PHE A 139 -8.57 5.89 14.61
N VAL A 140 -8.90 4.94 15.49
CA VAL A 140 -8.30 4.86 16.84
C VAL A 140 -6.78 4.72 16.76
N ILE A 141 -6.26 3.89 15.85
CA ILE A 141 -4.81 3.75 15.64
C ILE A 141 -4.21 5.06 15.11
N ALA A 142 -4.87 5.71 14.16
CA ALA A 142 -4.39 6.96 13.55
C ALA A 142 -4.29 8.12 14.55
N VAL A 143 -5.24 8.22 15.49
CA VAL A 143 -5.27 9.31 16.49
C VAL A 143 -4.41 8.97 17.72
N ARG A 144 -4.03 7.71 17.92
CA ARG A 144 -3.20 7.29 19.06
C ARG A 144 -1.79 7.85 18.92
N GLN A 145 -1.50 8.91 19.65
CA GLN A 145 -0.15 9.46 19.79
C GLN A 145 0.82 8.40 20.34
N ASN A 146 1.95 8.23 19.66
CA ASN A 146 3.03 7.34 20.09
C ASN A 146 3.76 7.95 21.31
N LYS A 147 3.29 7.65 22.52
CA LYS A 147 3.82 8.20 23.79
C LYS A 147 5.21 7.67 24.17
N THR A 148 5.76 6.71 23.43
CA THR A 148 7.07 6.08 23.69
C THR A 148 8.26 6.78 23.03
N LEU A 149 8.06 7.89 22.32
CA LEU A 149 9.13 8.82 21.94
C LEU A 149 8.80 10.24 22.42
N PRO A 150 9.12 10.57 23.69
CA PRO A 150 9.07 11.94 24.17
C PRO A 150 10.22 12.75 23.56
N ASP A 151 9.88 13.83 22.87
CA ASP A 151 10.66 15.07 22.69
C ASP A 151 12.14 15.06 22.23
N ALA A 152 12.74 13.93 21.87
CA ALA A 152 14.16 13.90 21.47
C ALA A 152 14.46 14.63 20.14
N ALA A 153 13.46 14.85 19.27
CA ALA A 153 13.65 15.49 17.97
C ALA A 153 13.44 17.01 17.98
N ILE A 154 12.72 17.56 18.97
CA ILE A 154 12.42 19.00 19.05
C ILE A 154 13.57 19.77 19.72
N VAL A 155 14.22 19.18 20.73
CA VAL A 155 15.32 19.83 21.45
C VAL A 155 16.59 19.98 20.58
N LYS A 156 16.87 19.03 19.67
CA LYS A 156 18.09 19.07 18.85
C LYS A 156 18.10 20.20 17.81
N LYS A 157 16.94 20.76 17.44
CA LYS A 157 16.85 21.86 16.46
C LYS A 157 16.93 23.26 17.10
N MET A 158 16.77 23.36 18.43
CA MET A 158 16.96 24.62 19.17
C MET A 158 18.36 24.75 19.78
N GLY A 159 19.12 23.65 19.90
CA GLY A 159 20.47 23.66 20.48
C GLY A 159 21.64 23.90 19.52
N SER A 160 21.43 23.96 18.20
CA SER A 160 22.52 24.16 17.22
C SER A 160 22.56 25.57 16.63
N GLY A 161 21.98 26.55 17.32
CA GLY A 161 21.92 27.96 16.91
C GLY A 161 22.83 28.88 17.73
N GLY A 162 24.01 28.41 18.15
CA GLY A 162 24.91 29.23 18.95
C GLY A 162 26.29 28.63 19.16
N SER A 163 27.16 28.79 18.16
CA SER A 163 28.60 29.09 18.21
C SER A 163 29.22 28.76 16.87
#